data_AF-A0AB39YFN4-F1
#
_entry.id   AF-A0AB39YFN4-F1
#
_cell.length_a   1.000
_cell.length_b   1.000
_cell.length_c   1.000
_cell.angle_alpha   90.00
_cell.angle_beta   90.00
_cell.angle_gamma   90.00
#
_symmetry.space_group_name_H-M   'P 1'
#
loop_
_entity.id
_entity.type
_entity.pdbx_description
1 polymer ?
#
loop_
_entity_poly.entity_id
_entity_poly.type
_entity_poly.pdbx_seq_one_letter_code
_entity_poly.pdbx_strand_id
1 'polypeptide(L)'
;MSQPEEAITDARVYAEALREALQKGKAQGATQKGLSESSGAHTSTVSRYLSGQLTAPETFVNELVSYLAALGVRLSASEVKQLHERRSAAQEKSLETAAQIAYWKEQVKQLQHAAKTGSRAEAALLQEAAEAKAELDVLVGDLAGALERARRAELERGAWHLATLQQRKRHEHTQRELASTQEAVELLLREIEVLRALLEEQVVFVEVEVYELRRQPGFANYIMEPFRARRSLEYRKVDTALKMLRMEFDSARQYYNLDNRKGTVQISEKIAELTGNKHWITVGKNVDHLTTIGSAIYASQEHGFAGTDNKPPMTPTIESVNSFVAGAETVLAQIKHLRQLTVL
;
A
#
# COMPACT_ATOMS: atom_id res chain seq x y z
N MET A 1 6.63 -21.08 105.83
CA MET A 1 5.54 -21.03 104.84
C MET A 1 5.94 -20.00 103.80
N SER A 2 6.62 -20.45 102.75
CA SER A 2 7.06 -19.58 101.66
C SER A 2 5.83 -19.19 100.85
N GLN A 3 5.53 -17.90 100.81
CA GLN A 3 4.54 -17.36 99.88
C GLN A 3 5.00 -17.73 98.47
N PRO A 4 4.14 -18.31 97.62
CA PRO A 4 4.50 -18.55 96.23
C PRO A 4 4.79 -17.19 95.60
N GLU A 5 5.94 -17.05 94.94
CA GLU A 5 6.19 -15.97 93.99
C GLU A 5 4.99 -15.93 93.04
N GLU A 6 4.12 -14.93 93.23
CA GLU A 6 2.93 -14.74 92.42
C GLU A 6 3.39 -14.57 90.98
N ALA A 7 3.28 -15.62 90.18
CA ALA A 7 3.41 -15.53 88.74
C ALA A 7 2.55 -14.35 88.29
N ILE A 8 3.20 -13.28 87.82
CA ILE A 8 2.52 -12.09 87.33
C ILE A 8 1.68 -12.56 86.14
N THR A 9 0.37 -12.65 86.35
CA THR A 9 -0.56 -13.07 85.30
C THR A 9 -0.70 -11.97 84.27
N ASP A 10 -0.89 -12.34 82.99
CA ASP A 10 -1.10 -11.39 81.91
C ASP A 10 -2.27 -10.41 82.19
N ALA A 11 -3.27 -10.86 82.97
CA ALA A 11 -4.36 -10.01 83.45
C ALA A 11 -3.88 -8.87 84.36
N ARG A 12 -2.87 -9.10 85.22
CA ARG A 12 -2.29 -8.04 86.07
C ARG A 12 -1.45 -7.07 85.24
N VAL A 13 -0.68 -7.56 84.27
CA VAL A 13 0.10 -6.72 83.34
C VAL A 13 -0.82 -5.82 82.52
N TYR A 14 -1.95 -6.36 82.05
CA TYR A 14 -2.95 -5.60 81.33
C TYR A 14 -3.65 -4.56 82.22
N ALA A 15 -4.04 -4.95 83.44
CA ALA A 15 -4.66 -4.04 84.41
C ALA A 15 -3.75 -2.88 84.82
N GLU A 16 -2.45 -3.13 84.94
CA GLU A 16 -1.45 -2.09 85.15
C GLU A 16 -1.38 -1.12 83.97
N ALA A 17 -1.36 -1.63 82.73
CA ALA A 17 -1.41 -0.78 81.53
C ALA A 17 -2.68 0.10 81.49
N LEU A 18 -3.84 -0.44 81.87
CA LEU A 18 -5.08 0.33 81.98
C LEU A 18 -4.98 1.42 83.05
N ARG A 19 -4.36 1.13 84.20
CA ARG A 19 -4.13 2.11 85.27
C ARG A 19 -3.18 3.21 84.82
N GLU A 20 -2.09 2.87 84.14
CA GLU A 20 -1.14 3.84 83.57
C GLU A 20 -1.83 4.76 82.56
N ALA A 21 -2.64 4.19 81.65
CA ALA A 21 -3.41 4.95 80.69
C ALA A 21 -4.40 5.92 81.38
N LEU A 22 -5.12 5.46 82.40
CA LEU A 22 -6.04 6.30 83.18
C LEU A 22 -5.29 7.39 83.98
N GLN A 23 -4.12 7.06 84.52
CA GLN A 23 -3.29 7.97 85.29
C GLN A 23 -2.82 9.17 84.47
N LYS A 24 -2.57 9.01 83.16
CA LYS A 24 -2.24 10.10 82.24
C LYS A 24 -3.32 11.18 82.16
N GLY A 25 -4.59 10.80 82.36
CA GLY A 25 -5.73 11.72 82.38
C GLY A 25 -6.03 12.34 83.76
N LYS A 26 -5.32 11.94 84.82
CA LYS A 26 -5.67 12.33 86.19
C LYS A 26 -5.58 13.83 86.42
N ALA A 27 -4.62 14.50 85.80
CA ALA A 27 -4.47 15.97 85.87
C ALA A 27 -5.65 16.72 85.21
N GLN A 28 -6.33 16.07 84.27
CA GLN A 28 -7.50 16.57 83.54
C GLN A 28 -8.82 16.07 84.15
N GLY A 29 -8.78 15.48 85.35
CA GLY A 29 -9.98 15.02 86.07
C GLY A 29 -10.42 13.60 85.74
N ALA A 30 -9.59 12.78 85.09
CA ALA A 30 -9.95 11.38 84.83
C ALA A 30 -10.11 10.61 86.15
N THR A 31 -11.34 10.17 86.42
CA THR A 31 -11.67 9.32 87.58
C THR A 31 -12.24 7.98 87.14
N GLN A 32 -12.18 6.98 88.03
CA GLN A 32 -12.84 5.68 87.82
C GLN A 32 -14.36 5.83 87.67
N LYS A 33 -14.96 6.78 88.40
CA LYS A 33 -16.39 7.09 88.31
C LYS A 33 -16.75 7.64 86.93
N GLY A 34 -15.98 8.61 86.42
CA GLY A 34 -16.20 9.14 85.08
C GLY A 34 -16.00 8.10 83.98
N LEU A 35 -15.01 7.21 84.13
CA LEU A 35 -14.82 6.09 83.21
C LEU A 35 -15.99 5.09 83.27
N SER A 36 -16.55 4.84 84.46
CA SER A 36 -17.73 3.99 84.63
C SER A 36 -18.98 4.58 83.97
N GLU A 37 -19.16 5.89 84.07
CA GLU A 37 -20.25 6.62 83.41
C GLU A 37 -20.08 6.61 81.88
N SER A 38 -18.86 6.84 81.37
CA SER A 38 -18.59 6.84 79.93
C SER A 38 -18.74 5.44 79.30
N SER A 39 -18.25 4.40 79.98
CA SER A 39 -18.29 3.03 79.44
C SER A 39 -19.62 2.30 79.69
N GLY A 40 -20.51 2.88 80.50
CA GLY A 40 -21.75 2.24 80.97
C GLY A 40 -21.52 1.04 81.90
N ALA A 41 -20.28 0.74 82.28
CA ALA A 41 -19.95 -0.33 83.20
C ALA A 41 -20.15 0.11 84.66
N HIS A 42 -20.62 -0.78 85.52
CA HIS A 42 -20.68 -0.49 86.95
C HIS A 42 -19.28 -0.19 87.53
N THR A 43 -19.19 0.75 88.47
CA THR A 43 -17.91 1.17 89.08
C THR A 43 -17.16 0.00 89.73
N SER A 44 -17.88 -0.98 90.29
CA SER A 44 -17.29 -2.22 90.83
C SER A 44 -16.62 -3.07 89.74
N THR A 45 -17.23 -3.15 88.55
CA THR A 45 -16.66 -3.85 87.39
C THR A 45 -15.42 -3.13 86.88
N VAL A 46 -15.45 -1.80 86.79
CA VAL A 46 -14.27 -0.98 86.44
C VAL A 46 -13.14 -1.21 87.42
N SER A 47 -13.44 -1.25 88.73
CA SER A 47 -12.44 -1.56 89.74
C SER A 47 -11.83 -2.96 89.57
N ARG A 48 -12.63 -3.96 89.17
CA ARG A 48 -12.15 -5.33 88.88
C ARG A 48 -11.28 -5.38 87.63
N TYR A 49 -11.56 -4.56 86.63
CA TYR A 49 -10.69 -4.40 85.45
C TYR A 49 -9.34 -3.79 85.82
N LEU A 50 -9.35 -2.71 86.59
CA LEU A 50 -8.13 -1.99 86.97
C LEU A 50 -7.28 -2.75 87.99
N SER A 51 -7.85 -3.71 88.72
CA SER A 51 -7.14 -4.60 89.63
C SER A 51 -6.63 -5.89 88.98
N GLY A 52 -7.07 -6.19 87.75
CA GLY A 52 -6.73 -7.44 87.05
C GLY A 52 -7.50 -8.66 87.55
N GLN A 53 -8.57 -8.46 88.32
CA GLN A 53 -9.49 -9.52 88.73
C GLN A 53 -10.42 -9.96 87.61
N LEU A 54 -10.72 -9.07 86.65
CA LEU A 54 -11.46 -9.37 85.42
C LEU A 54 -10.69 -8.80 84.22
N THR A 55 -10.76 -9.47 83.08
CA THR A 55 -10.17 -8.94 81.83
C THR A 55 -11.20 -8.10 81.09
N ALA A 56 -10.91 -6.80 80.89
CA ALA A 56 -11.82 -5.90 80.20
C ALA A 56 -11.99 -6.22 78.70
N PRO A 57 -13.20 -6.13 78.14
CA PRO A 57 -13.46 -6.38 76.71
C PRO A 57 -12.92 -5.26 75.82
N GLU A 58 -12.91 -5.48 74.49
CA GLU A 58 -12.47 -4.49 73.49
C GLU A 58 -13.19 -3.15 73.63
N THR A 59 -14.51 -3.22 73.81
CA THR A 59 -15.39 -2.06 73.92
C THR A 59 -14.95 -1.17 75.07
N PHE A 60 -14.57 -1.75 76.21
CA PHE A 60 -14.09 -0.98 77.35
C PHE A 60 -12.79 -0.22 77.06
N VAL A 61 -11.86 -0.81 76.30
CA VAL A 61 -10.61 -0.12 75.89
C VAL A 61 -10.93 1.04 74.95
N ASN A 62 -11.83 0.84 73.99
CA ASN A 62 -12.26 1.90 73.08
C ASN A 62 -12.96 3.05 73.82
N GLU A 63 -13.78 2.73 74.83
CA GLU A 63 -14.42 3.72 75.69
C GLU A 63 -13.41 4.45 76.57
N LEU A 64 -12.39 3.77 77.10
CA LEU A 64 -11.29 4.42 77.83
C LEU A 64 -10.56 5.43 76.95
N VAL A 65 -10.21 5.06 75.71
CA VAL A 65 -9.54 5.94 74.75
C VAL A 65 -10.42 7.16 74.44
N SER A 66 -11.71 6.93 74.19
CA SER A 66 -12.67 7.99 73.88
C SER A 66 -12.90 8.94 75.05
N TYR A 67 -13.02 8.39 76.26
CA TYR A 67 -13.15 9.14 77.52
C TYR A 67 -11.93 10.04 77.77
N LEU A 68 -10.72 9.49 77.65
CA LEU A 68 -9.49 10.28 77.81
C LEU A 68 -9.38 11.37 76.75
N ALA A 69 -9.75 11.07 75.50
CA ALA A 69 -9.75 12.05 74.42
C ALA A 69 -10.74 13.21 74.68
N ALA A 70 -11.92 12.92 75.26
CA ALA A 70 -12.89 13.95 75.66
C ALA A 70 -12.36 14.88 76.76
N LEU A 71 -11.46 14.39 77.61
CA LEU A 71 -10.74 15.17 78.62
C LEU A 71 -9.49 15.87 78.06
N GLY A 72 -9.27 15.80 76.74
CA GLY A 72 -8.12 16.43 76.07
C GLY A 72 -6.82 15.61 76.13
N VAL A 73 -6.87 14.35 76.59
CA VAL A 73 -5.71 13.46 76.65
C VAL A 73 -5.79 12.42 75.55
N ARG A 74 -4.91 12.53 74.55
CA ARG A 74 -4.84 11.57 73.44
C ARG A 74 -3.75 10.54 73.71
N LEU A 75 -4.14 9.27 73.74
CA LEU A 75 -3.20 8.15 73.64
C LEU A 75 -2.72 8.05 72.19
N SER A 76 -1.43 7.81 72.02
CA SER A 76 -0.84 7.57 70.70
C SER A 76 -1.32 6.23 70.12
N ALA A 77 -1.27 6.10 68.80
CA ALA A 77 -1.70 4.88 68.12
C ALA A 77 -0.94 3.63 68.58
N SER A 78 0.34 3.76 68.93
CA SER A 78 1.14 2.65 69.47
C SER A 78 0.71 2.24 70.88
N GLU A 79 0.36 3.20 71.74
CA GLU A 79 -0.15 2.90 73.09
C GLU A 79 -1.51 2.20 73.04
N VAL A 80 -2.42 2.66 72.17
CA VAL A 80 -3.71 2.01 71.95
C VAL A 80 -3.48 0.58 71.44
N LYS A 81 -2.59 0.40 70.46
CA LYS A 81 -2.22 -0.93 69.95
C LYS A 81 -1.70 -1.85 71.07
N GLN A 82 -0.78 -1.36 71.90
CA GLN A 82 -0.22 -2.12 73.03
C GLN A 82 -1.29 -2.50 74.05
N LEU A 83 -2.27 -1.63 74.32
CA LEU A 83 -3.40 -1.96 75.21
C LEU A 83 -4.25 -3.11 74.64
N HIS A 84 -4.54 -3.09 73.33
CA HIS A 84 -5.28 -4.18 72.69
C HIS A 84 -4.47 -5.48 72.63
N GLU A 85 -3.17 -5.44 72.37
CA GLU A 85 -2.28 -6.61 72.39
C GLU A 85 -2.24 -7.26 73.79
N ARG A 86 -2.03 -6.44 74.84
CA ARG A 86 -2.02 -6.91 76.23
C ARG A 86 -3.38 -7.46 76.68
N ARG A 87 -4.48 -6.83 76.25
CA ARG A 87 -5.83 -7.35 76.47
C ARG A 87 -5.99 -8.73 75.84
N SER A 88 -5.63 -8.89 74.57
CA SER A 88 -5.79 -10.17 73.87
C SER A 88 -4.99 -11.28 74.53
N ALA A 89 -3.74 -11.00 74.94
CA ALA A 89 -2.93 -11.95 75.72
C ALA A 89 -3.58 -12.31 77.07
N ALA A 90 -4.11 -11.32 77.79
CA ALA A 90 -4.82 -11.53 79.05
C ALA A 90 -6.12 -12.33 78.89
N GLN A 91 -6.83 -12.18 77.77
CA GLN A 91 -8.05 -12.95 77.48
C GLN A 91 -7.74 -14.38 77.07
N GLU A 92 -6.70 -14.59 76.26
CA GLU A 92 -6.24 -15.91 75.82
C GLU A 92 -5.85 -16.81 77.01
N LYS A 93 -5.11 -16.26 77.97
CA LYS A 93 -4.66 -17.01 79.16
C LYS A 93 -5.60 -16.92 80.36
N SER A 94 -6.76 -16.28 80.20
CA SER A 94 -7.75 -16.18 81.28
C SER A 94 -8.31 -17.55 81.63
N LEU A 95 -8.56 -17.80 82.92
CA LEU A 95 -9.30 -18.98 83.39
C LEU A 95 -10.82 -18.79 83.25
N GLU A 96 -11.27 -17.57 82.95
CA GLU A 96 -12.68 -17.24 82.79
C GLU A 96 -13.16 -17.59 81.38
N THR A 97 -14.13 -18.52 81.28
CA THR A 97 -14.67 -18.99 80.00
C THR A 97 -15.24 -17.85 79.14
N ALA A 98 -15.84 -16.83 79.76
CA ALA A 98 -16.37 -15.68 79.04
C ALA A 98 -15.27 -14.86 78.33
N ALA A 99 -14.10 -14.70 78.97
CA ALA A 99 -12.96 -14.00 78.39
C ALA A 99 -12.33 -14.80 77.23
N GLN A 100 -12.22 -16.12 77.38
CA GLN A 100 -11.74 -17.00 76.30
C GLN A 100 -12.70 -17.00 75.10
N ILE A 101 -14.03 -17.01 75.32
CA ILE A 101 -15.02 -16.91 74.25
C ILE A 101 -14.88 -15.57 73.51
N ALA A 102 -14.65 -14.47 74.23
CA ALA A 102 -14.44 -13.16 73.62
C ALA A 102 -13.17 -13.14 72.74
N TYR A 103 -12.07 -13.71 73.23
CA TYR A 103 -10.83 -13.88 72.45
C TYR A 103 -11.06 -14.66 71.15
N TRP A 104 -11.67 -15.85 71.24
CA TRP A 104 -11.91 -16.69 70.06
C TRP A 104 -12.85 -16.04 69.04
N LYS A 105 -13.86 -15.29 69.49
CA LYS A 105 -14.74 -14.52 68.59
C LYS A 105 -13.96 -13.44 67.81
N GLU A 106 -13.02 -12.78 68.48
CA GLU A 106 -12.16 -11.79 67.84
C GLU A 106 -11.22 -12.42 66.81
N GLN A 107 -10.59 -13.55 67.16
CA GLN A 107 -9.76 -14.32 66.23
C GLN A 107 -10.53 -14.77 64.99
N VAL A 108 -11.75 -15.27 65.16
CA VAL A 108 -12.63 -15.64 64.04
C VAL A 108 -12.94 -14.44 63.16
N LYS A 109 -13.25 -13.28 63.74
CA LYS A 109 -13.53 -12.04 62.98
C LYS A 109 -12.30 -11.57 62.19
N GLN A 110 -11.11 -11.64 62.79
CA GLN A 110 -9.85 -11.31 62.11
C GLN A 110 -9.57 -12.26 60.95
N LEU A 111 -9.73 -13.56 61.15
CA LEU A 111 -9.58 -14.58 60.10
C LEU A 111 -10.61 -14.41 58.97
N GLN A 112 -11.87 -14.12 59.30
CA GLN A 112 -12.91 -13.84 58.31
C GLN A 112 -12.60 -12.59 57.48
N HIS A 113 -12.06 -11.54 58.11
CA HIS A 113 -11.64 -10.34 57.39
C HIS A 113 -10.45 -10.66 56.46
N ALA A 114 -9.43 -11.38 56.95
CA ALA A 114 -8.28 -11.80 56.17
C ALA A 114 -8.67 -12.67 54.96
N ALA A 115 -9.59 -13.61 55.15
CA ALA A 115 -10.13 -14.45 54.08
C ALA A 115 -10.88 -13.63 53.01
N LYS A 116 -11.70 -12.66 53.42
CA LYS A 116 -12.40 -11.76 52.49
C LYS A 116 -11.43 -10.88 51.70
N THR A 117 -10.36 -10.37 52.33
CA THR A 117 -9.33 -9.60 51.62
C THR A 117 -8.53 -10.47 50.66
N GLY A 118 -8.18 -11.69 51.04
CA GLY A 118 -7.49 -12.65 50.18
C GLY A 118 -8.32 -13.01 48.94
N SER A 119 -9.61 -13.31 49.12
CA SER A 119 -10.53 -13.61 48.02
C SER A 119 -10.71 -12.43 47.05
N ARG A 120 -10.72 -11.19 47.55
CA ARG A 120 -10.75 -10.00 46.68
C ARG A 120 -9.46 -9.83 45.88
N ALA A 121 -8.30 -10.08 46.50
CA ALA A 121 -7.01 -10.02 45.82
C ALA A 121 -6.90 -11.11 44.74
N GLU A 122 -7.37 -12.32 45.03
CA GLU A 122 -7.43 -13.42 44.05
C GLU A 122 -8.34 -13.08 42.87
N ALA A 123 -9.53 -12.52 43.12
CA ALA A 123 -10.43 -12.07 42.07
C ALA A 123 -9.81 -10.97 41.19
N ALA A 124 -9.08 -10.02 41.79
CA ALA A 124 -8.36 -8.97 41.06
C ALA A 124 -7.25 -9.55 40.18
N LEU A 125 -6.45 -10.49 40.70
CA LEU A 125 -5.41 -11.16 39.91
C LEU A 125 -5.99 -11.99 38.75
N LEU A 126 -7.12 -12.67 38.95
CA LEU A 126 -7.80 -13.39 37.88
C LEU A 126 -8.33 -12.44 36.79
N GLN A 127 -8.81 -11.26 37.18
CA GLN A 127 -9.24 -10.25 36.23
C GLN A 127 -8.04 -9.70 35.42
N GLU A 128 -6.94 -9.32 36.09
CA GLU A 128 -5.72 -8.87 35.42
C GLU A 128 -5.16 -9.94 34.46
N ALA A 129 -5.18 -11.21 34.86
CA ALA A 129 -4.76 -12.31 33.99
C ALA A 129 -5.68 -12.49 32.77
N ALA A 130 -6.98 -12.28 32.91
CA ALA A 130 -7.92 -12.34 31.80
C ALA A 130 -7.73 -11.16 30.83
N GLU A 131 -7.51 -9.95 31.35
CA GLU A 131 -7.20 -8.76 30.56
C GLU A 131 -5.88 -8.91 29.79
N ALA A 132 -4.81 -9.34 30.47
CA ALA A 132 -3.51 -9.61 29.84
C ALA A 132 -3.60 -10.70 28.76
N LYS A 133 -4.43 -11.73 28.97
CA LYS A 133 -4.68 -12.76 27.95
C LYS A 133 -5.40 -12.19 26.73
N ALA A 134 -6.41 -11.34 26.94
CA ALA A 134 -7.13 -10.70 25.84
C ALA A 134 -6.21 -9.78 25.01
N GLU A 135 -5.33 -9.02 25.68
CA GLU A 135 -4.30 -8.21 24.99
C GLU A 135 -3.34 -9.08 24.18
N LEU A 136 -2.90 -10.22 24.73
CA LEU A 136 -2.04 -11.16 24.03
C LEU A 136 -2.72 -11.73 22.77
N ASP A 137 -3.99 -12.10 22.87
CA ASP A 137 -4.76 -12.64 21.73
C ASP A 137 -4.88 -11.60 20.59
N VAL A 138 -5.07 -10.32 20.93
CA VAL A 138 -5.06 -9.21 19.94
C VAL A 138 -3.68 -9.08 19.28
N LEU A 139 -2.60 -9.06 20.07
CA LEU A 139 -1.23 -8.94 19.54
C LEU A 139 -0.87 -10.13 18.63
N VAL A 140 -1.27 -11.34 18.99
CA VAL A 140 -1.08 -12.53 18.15
C VAL A 140 -1.85 -12.39 16.83
N GLY A 141 -3.09 -11.90 16.87
CA GLY A 141 -3.88 -11.59 15.68
C GLY A 141 -3.21 -10.56 14.76
N ASP A 142 -2.71 -9.46 15.33
CA ASP A 142 -2.01 -8.41 14.59
C ASP A 142 -0.71 -8.89 13.96
N LEU A 143 0.08 -9.69 14.69
CA LEU A 143 1.31 -10.30 14.18
C LEU A 143 1.03 -11.29 13.05
N ALA A 144 -0.01 -12.13 13.19
CA ALA A 144 -0.43 -13.03 12.12
C ALA A 144 -0.85 -12.25 10.87
N GLY A 145 -1.62 -11.17 11.05
CA GLY A 145 -2.01 -10.28 9.96
C GLY A 145 -0.81 -9.59 9.28
N ALA A 146 0.17 -9.14 10.07
CA ALA A 146 1.39 -8.52 9.55
C ALA A 146 2.25 -9.52 8.76
N LEU A 147 2.36 -10.75 9.25
CA LEU A 147 3.11 -11.81 8.60
C LEU A 147 2.48 -12.23 7.27
N GLU A 148 1.15 -12.32 7.19
CA GLU A 148 0.45 -12.57 5.92
C GLU A 148 0.63 -11.42 4.92
N ARG A 149 0.59 -10.15 5.37
CA ARG A 149 0.91 -9.00 4.51
C ARG A 149 2.36 -9.06 4.00
N ALA A 150 3.31 -9.43 4.84
CA ALA A 150 4.71 -9.57 4.45
C ALA A 150 4.89 -10.67 3.38
N ARG A 151 4.28 -11.83 3.59
CA ARG A 151 4.29 -12.94 2.61
C ARG A 151 3.73 -12.52 1.26
N ARG A 152 2.59 -11.81 1.24
CA ARG A 152 2.00 -11.29 -0.01
C ARG A 152 2.95 -10.32 -0.71
N ALA A 153 3.55 -9.39 0.04
CA ALA A 153 4.50 -8.45 -0.51
C ALA A 153 5.75 -9.14 -1.11
N GLU A 154 6.24 -10.22 -0.50
CA GLU A 154 7.35 -11.01 -1.06
C GLU A 154 6.97 -11.72 -2.36
N LEU A 155 5.77 -12.30 -2.43
CA LEU A 155 5.26 -12.91 -3.66
C LEU A 155 5.11 -11.87 -4.79
N GLU A 156 4.58 -10.70 -4.47
CA GLU A 156 4.44 -9.58 -5.42
C GLU A 156 5.81 -9.09 -5.92
N ARG A 157 6.81 -8.96 -5.02
CA ARG A 157 8.18 -8.61 -5.42
C ARG A 157 8.79 -9.67 -6.34
N GLY A 158 8.57 -10.95 -6.05
CA GLY A 158 9.03 -12.06 -6.88
C GLY A 158 8.42 -12.02 -8.29
N ALA A 159 7.09 -11.80 -8.37
CA ALA A 159 6.38 -11.66 -9.64
C ALA A 159 6.88 -10.45 -10.44
N TRP A 160 7.09 -9.31 -9.78
CA TRP A 160 7.62 -8.10 -10.42
C TRP A 160 9.05 -8.31 -10.95
N HIS A 161 9.90 -9.01 -10.20
CA HIS A 161 11.26 -9.32 -10.64
C HIS A 161 11.26 -10.22 -11.89
N LEU A 162 10.44 -11.27 -11.91
CA LEU A 162 10.28 -12.14 -13.07
C LEU A 162 9.75 -11.39 -14.31
N ALA A 163 8.75 -10.54 -14.13
CA ALA A 163 8.21 -9.71 -15.21
C ALA A 163 9.29 -8.77 -15.78
N THR A 164 10.09 -8.16 -14.91
CA THR A 164 11.20 -7.27 -15.32
C THR A 164 12.26 -8.03 -16.12
N LEU A 165 12.63 -9.24 -15.70
CA LEU A 165 13.57 -10.09 -16.44
C LEU A 165 13.03 -10.50 -17.81
N GLN A 166 11.74 -10.86 -17.89
CA GLN A 166 11.10 -11.18 -19.16
C GLN A 166 11.07 -9.97 -20.10
N GLN A 167 10.76 -8.78 -19.59
CA GLN A 167 10.77 -7.56 -20.36
C GLN A 167 12.17 -7.23 -20.90
N ARG A 168 13.22 -7.39 -20.07
CA ARG A 168 14.62 -7.22 -20.53
C ARG A 168 14.97 -8.18 -21.66
N LYS A 169 14.63 -9.47 -21.53
CA LYS A 169 14.85 -10.46 -22.59
C LYS A 169 14.14 -10.10 -23.89
N ARG A 170 12.90 -9.59 -23.82
CA ARG A 170 12.17 -9.11 -25.00
C ARG A 170 12.86 -7.92 -25.65
N HIS A 171 13.30 -6.95 -24.86
CA HIS A 171 14.05 -5.80 -25.38
C HIS A 171 15.35 -6.23 -26.05
N GLU A 172 16.15 -7.09 -25.42
CA GLU A 172 17.38 -7.64 -26.00
C GLU A 172 17.10 -8.36 -27.33
N HIS A 173 16.03 -9.15 -27.41
CA HIS A 173 15.65 -9.82 -28.64
C HIS A 173 15.29 -8.83 -29.75
N THR A 174 14.44 -7.83 -29.45
CA THR A 174 14.06 -6.78 -30.42
C THR A 174 15.26 -5.95 -30.87
N GLN A 175 16.27 -5.73 -30.01
CA GLN A 175 17.50 -5.04 -30.37
C GLN A 175 18.36 -5.88 -31.33
N ARG A 176 18.44 -7.20 -31.12
CA ARG A 176 19.14 -8.10 -32.04
C ARG A 176 18.45 -8.16 -33.40
N GLU A 177 17.13 -8.23 -33.43
CA GLU A 177 16.36 -8.19 -34.68
C GLU A 177 16.59 -6.87 -35.41
N LEU A 178 16.54 -5.74 -34.70
CA LEU A 178 16.82 -4.43 -35.28
C LEU A 178 18.23 -4.37 -35.87
N ALA A 179 19.25 -4.81 -35.14
CA ALA A 179 20.63 -4.85 -35.64
C ALA A 179 20.76 -5.73 -36.89
N SER A 180 20.13 -6.91 -36.90
CA SER A 180 20.13 -7.79 -38.08
C SER A 180 19.42 -7.16 -39.27
N THR A 181 18.30 -6.45 -39.07
CA THR A 181 17.62 -5.73 -40.16
C THR A 181 18.44 -4.56 -40.68
N GLN A 182 19.17 -3.85 -39.82
CA GLN A 182 20.08 -2.77 -40.22
C GLN A 182 21.22 -3.32 -41.08
N GLU A 183 21.86 -4.41 -40.68
CA GLU A 183 22.88 -5.09 -41.47
C GLU A 183 22.35 -5.53 -42.84
N ALA A 184 21.14 -6.09 -42.90
CA ALA A 184 20.50 -6.48 -44.15
C ALA A 184 20.23 -5.28 -45.07
N VAL A 185 19.76 -4.16 -44.52
CA VAL A 185 19.55 -2.91 -45.27
C VAL A 185 20.87 -2.37 -45.80
N GLU A 186 21.94 -2.37 -44.99
CA GLU A 186 23.27 -1.94 -45.45
C GLU A 186 23.80 -2.79 -46.60
N LEU A 187 23.58 -4.11 -46.54
CA LEU A 187 23.96 -5.02 -47.62
C LEU A 187 23.17 -4.74 -48.91
N LEU A 188 21.85 -4.55 -48.80
CA LEU A 188 20.99 -4.19 -49.95
C LEU A 188 21.39 -2.83 -50.56
N LEU A 189 21.76 -1.84 -49.73
CA LEU A 189 22.23 -0.55 -50.23
C LEU A 189 23.53 -0.70 -51.02
N ARG A 190 24.49 -1.52 -50.55
CA ARG A 190 25.72 -1.82 -51.31
C ARG A 190 25.41 -2.55 -52.62
N GLU A 191 24.48 -3.51 -52.62
CA GLU A 191 24.06 -4.18 -53.85
C GLU A 191 23.44 -3.20 -54.86
N ILE A 192 22.58 -2.28 -54.38
CA ILE A 192 22.00 -1.22 -55.21
C ILE A 192 23.09 -0.31 -55.79
N GLU A 193 24.12 0.06 -55.02
CA GLU A 193 25.25 0.86 -55.50
C GLU A 193 26.03 0.15 -56.61
N VAL A 194 26.32 -1.15 -56.44
CA VAL A 194 26.98 -1.96 -57.48
C VAL A 194 26.12 -2.05 -58.74
N LEU A 195 24.82 -2.31 -58.60
CA LEU A 195 23.89 -2.36 -59.73
C LEU A 195 23.76 -1.01 -60.45
N ARG A 196 23.78 0.11 -59.72
CA ARG A 196 23.82 1.47 -60.30
C ARG A 196 25.08 1.66 -61.14
N ALA A 197 26.25 1.28 -60.63
CA ALA A 197 27.51 1.40 -61.37
C ALA A 197 27.52 0.55 -62.66
N LEU A 198 27.03 -0.69 -62.59
CA LEU A 198 26.90 -1.56 -63.77
C LEU A 198 25.91 -0.99 -64.80
N LEU A 199 24.80 -0.41 -64.34
CA LEU A 199 23.82 0.22 -65.21
C LEU A 199 24.40 1.48 -65.89
N GLU A 200 25.15 2.31 -65.15
CA GLU A 200 25.86 3.47 -65.70
C GLU A 200 26.85 3.05 -66.79
N GLU A 201 27.63 1.98 -66.57
CA GLU A 201 28.55 1.43 -67.58
C GLU A 201 27.80 0.98 -68.85
N GLN A 202 26.68 0.25 -68.69
CA GLN A 202 25.86 -0.18 -69.83
C GLN A 202 25.21 1.00 -70.57
N VAL A 203 24.74 2.01 -69.85
CA VAL A 203 24.15 3.22 -70.46
C VAL A 203 25.21 3.97 -71.26
N VAL A 204 26.44 4.12 -70.74
CA VAL A 204 27.55 4.73 -71.49
C VAL A 204 27.87 3.93 -72.75
N PHE A 205 27.91 2.60 -72.67
CA PHE A 205 28.16 1.75 -73.85
C PHE A 205 27.07 1.91 -74.92
N VAL A 206 25.79 1.92 -74.51
CA VAL A 206 24.66 2.13 -75.42
C VAL A 206 24.65 3.55 -75.99
N GLU A 207 25.00 4.58 -75.20
CA GLU A 207 25.12 5.95 -75.71
C GLU A 207 26.23 6.09 -76.74
N VAL A 208 27.38 5.43 -76.55
CA VAL A 208 28.49 5.40 -77.51
C VAL A 208 28.07 4.67 -78.79
N GLU A 209 27.45 3.49 -78.70
CA GLU A 209 26.91 2.79 -79.88
C GLU A 209 25.86 3.64 -80.62
N VAL A 210 24.94 4.28 -79.91
CA VAL A 210 23.94 5.18 -80.50
C VAL A 210 24.61 6.41 -81.13
N TYR A 211 25.69 6.92 -80.55
CA TYR A 211 26.45 8.05 -81.09
C TYR A 211 27.23 7.67 -82.36
N GLU A 212 27.86 6.49 -82.38
CA GLU A 212 28.55 5.95 -83.55
C GLU A 212 27.57 5.63 -84.69
N LEU A 213 26.43 5.05 -84.37
CA LEU A 213 25.39 4.78 -85.35
C LEU A 213 24.74 6.07 -85.89
N ARG A 214 24.60 7.13 -85.08
CA ARG A 214 24.15 8.47 -85.53
C ARG A 214 25.07 9.11 -86.57
N ARG A 215 26.34 8.70 -86.67
CA ARG A 215 27.28 9.16 -87.71
C ARG A 215 27.08 8.46 -89.06
N GLN A 216 26.28 7.40 -89.15
CA GLN A 216 26.00 6.75 -90.42
C GLN A 216 24.91 7.51 -91.22
N PRO A 217 25.14 7.83 -92.50
CA PRO A 217 24.13 8.47 -93.34
C PRO A 217 22.90 7.56 -93.49
N GLY A 218 21.74 8.02 -93.03
CA GLY A 218 20.46 7.30 -93.04
C GLY A 218 19.93 6.82 -91.68
N PHE A 219 20.75 6.86 -90.62
CA PHE A 219 20.38 6.29 -89.31
C PHE A 219 19.27 7.06 -88.57
N ALA A 220 19.15 8.37 -88.79
CA ALA A 220 18.12 9.20 -88.18
C ALA A 220 16.68 8.75 -88.52
N ASN A 221 16.48 8.13 -89.69
CA ASN A 221 15.17 7.62 -90.12
C ASN A 221 14.86 6.22 -89.58
N TYR A 222 15.86 5.42 -89.17
CA TYR A 222 15.66 4.01 -88.80
C TYR A 222 15.40 3.79 -87.30
N ILE A 223 15.92 4.65 -86.41
CA ILE A 223 15.82 4.45 -84.95
C ILE A 223 14.78 5.34 -84.28
N MET A 224 14.49 6.52 -84.83
CA MET A 224 13.54 7.44 -84.20
C MET A 224 12.09 6.93 -84.21
N GLU A 225 11.72 6.04 -85.13
CA GLU A 225 10.38 5.42 -85.13
C GLU A 225 10.22 4.34 -84.04
N PRO A 226 11.10 3.33 -83.89
CA PRO A 226 10.98 2.33 -82.82
C PRO A 226 11.14 2.91 -81.41
N PHE A 227 12.02 3.92 -81.21
CA PHE A 227 12.23 4.52 -79.90
C PHE A 227 11.05 5.41 -79.46
N ARG A 228 10.41 6.12 -80.39
CA ARG A 228 9.13 6.81 -80.12
C ARG A 228 8.02 5.81 -79.82
N ALA A 229 7.99 4.66 -80.51
CA ALA A 229 7.02 3.61 -80.25
C ALA A 229 7.20 2.94 -78.87
N ARG A 230 8.43 2.61 -78.44
CA ARG A 230 8.68 1.98 -77.12
C ARG A 230 8.46 2.93 -75.93
N ARG A 231 8.89 4.20 -76.01
CA ARG A 231 8.52 5.20 -74.99
C ARG A 231 7.01 5.38 -74.91
N SER A 232 6.29 5.35 -76.03
CA SER A 232 4.82 5.42 -76.02
C SER A 232 4.16 4.20 -75.36
N LEU A 233 4.79 3.02 -75.41
CA LEU A 233 4.25 1.79 -74.85
C LEU A 233 4.44 1.73 -73.33
N GLU A 234 5.61 2.12 -72.81
CA GLU A 234 5.82 2.17 -71.36
C GLU A 234 5.08 3.33 -70.70
N TYR A 235 5.01 4.50 -71.34
CA TYR A 235 4.12 5.58 -70.89
C TYR A 235 2.65 5.15 -70.94
N ARG A 236 2.21 4.38 -71.95
CA ARG A 236 0.86 3.78 -71.96
C ARG A 236 0.65 2.80 -70.83
N LYS A 237 1.63 1.98 -70.46
CA LYS A 237 1.51 1.06 -69.32
C LYS A 237 1.33 1.82 -68.01
N VAL A 238 2.12 2.88 -67.79
CA VAL A 238 2.00 3.76 -66.61
C VAL A 238 0.67 4.53 -66.62
N ASP A 239 0.27 5.08 -67.76
CA ASP A 239 -1.02 5.79 -67.90
C ASP A 239 -2.22 4.86 -67.73
N THR A 240 -2.10 3.60 -68.16
CA THR A 240 -3.13 2.56 -67.94
C THR A 240 -3.18 2.14 -66.48
N ALA A 241 -2.03 1.97 -65.81
CA ALA A 241 -1.98 1.68 -64.37
C ALA A 241 -2.56 2.83 -63.54
N LEU A 242 -2.25 4.09 -63.89
CA LEU A 242 -2.82 5.28 -63.27
C LEU A 242 -4.33 5.40 -63.53
N LYS A 243 -4.81 5.09 -64.73
CA LYS A 243 -6.26 5.04 -65.05
C LYS A 243 -6.98 3.94 -64.28
N MET A 244 -6.40 2.75 -64.14
CA MET A 244 -6.96 1.67 -63.32
C MET A 244 -7.03 2.06 -61.85
N LEU A 245 -5.97 2.68 -61.31
CA LEU A 245 -5.95 3.27 -59.97
C LEU A 245 -7.05 4.32 -59.78
N ARG A 246 -7.22 5.22 -60.75
CA ARG A 246 -8.28 6.26 -60.73
C ARG A 246 -9.68 5.64 -60.76
N MET A 247 -9.94 4.66 -61.62
CA MET A 247 -11.25 3.98 -61.67
C MET A 247 -11.59 3.24 -60.37
N GLU A 248 -10.60 2.59 -59.74
CA GLU A 248 -10.81 1.96 -58.43
C GLU A 248 -11.04 3.00 -57.33
N PHE A 249 -10.31 4.12 -57.35
CA PHE A 249 -10.49 5.22 -56.39
C PHE A 249 -11.81 5.98 -56.58
N ASP A 250 -12.21 6.29 -57.82
CA ASP A 250 -13.44 7.03 -58.13
C ASP A 250 -14.70 6.19 -57.84
N SER A 251 -14.62 4.86 -58.02
CA SER A 251 -15.70 3.94 -57.58
C SER A 251 -15.83 3.91 -56.06
N ALA A 252 -14.72 4.01 -55.31
CA ALA A 252 -14.74 4.16 -53.86
C ALA A 252 -15.22 5.55 -53.40
N ARG A 253 -15.00 6.59 -54.23
CA ARG A 253 -15.38 7.98 -53.99
C ARG A 253 -16.89 8.23 -54.06
N GLN A 254 -17.66 7.40 -54.77
CA GLN A 254 -19.13 7.49 -54.80
C GLN A 254 -19.79 7.01 -53.50
N TYR A 255 -19.11 6.19 -52.69
CA TYR A 255 -19.66 5.67 -51.43
C TYR A 255 -19.30 6.50 -50.20
N TYR A 256 -18.34 7.41 -50.32
CA TYR A 256 -17.90 8.28 -49.24
C TYR A 256 -17.78 9.71 -49.77
N ASN A 257 -18.57 10.62 -49.22
CA ASN A 257 -18.56 12.04 -49.54
C ASN A 257 -17.22 12.68 -49.09
N LEU A 258 -16.16 12.41 -49.87
CA LEU A 258 -14.77 12.76 -49.60
C LEU A 258 -14.45 14.10 -50.26
N ASP A 259 -15.06 15.15 -49.71
CA ASP A 259 -14.64 16.53 -50.00
C ASP A 259 -13.92 17.17 -48.81
N ASN A 260 -13.39 16.36 -47.90
CA ASN A 260 -12.56 16.85 -46.81
C ASN A 260 -11.38 15.91 -46.57
N ARG A 261 -10.16 16.44 -46.70
CA ARG A 261 -8.86 15.80 -46.38
C ARG A 261 -8.82 15.19 -44.96
N LYS A 262 -9.71 15.63 -44.08
CA LYS A 262 -9.90 15.05 -42.73
C LYS A 262 -10.61 13.68 -42.74
N GLY A 263 -11.35 13.35 -43.78
CA GLY A 263 -12.16 12.14 -43.86
C GLY A 263 -11.34 10.84 -43.88
N THR A 264 -10.23 10.79 -44.62
CA THR A 264 -9.43 9.56 -44.78
C THR A 264 -8.77 9.12 -43.48
N VAL A 265 -8.20 10.07 -42.72
CA VAL A 265 -7.60 9.79 -41.41
C VAL A 265 -8.68 9.47 -40.37
N GLN A 266 -9.82 10.17 -40.38
CA GLN A 266 -10.93 9.91 -39.47
C GLN A 266 -11.59 8.54 -39.70
N ILE A 267 -11.74 8.10 -40.96
CA ILE A 267 -12.25 6.77 -41.30
C ILE A 267 -11.27 5.71 -40.80
N SER A 268 -9.97 5.89 -41.06
CA SER A 268 -8.92 5.00 -40.56
C SER A 268 -8.85 4.92 -39.02
N GLU A 269 -9.05 6.03 -38.32
CA GLU A 269 -9.17 6.07 -36.86
C GLU A 269 -10.42 5.34 -36.36
N LYS A 270 -11.56 5.52 -37.04
CA LYS A 270 -12.80 4.80 -36.68
C LYS A 270 -12.71 3.30 -36.92
N ILE A 271 -12.04 2.87 -38.00
CA ILE A 271 -11.75 1.45 -38.25
C ILE A 271 -10.80 0.91 -37.17
N ALA A 272 -9.78 1.67 -36.78
CA ALA A 272 -8.87 1.28 -35.69
C ALA A 272 -9.61 1.10 -34.36
N GLU A 273 -10.56 1.98 -34.05
CA GLU A 273 -11.42 1.90 -32.87
C GLU A 273 -12.32 0.66 -32.90
N LEU A 274 -13.00 0.41 -34.02
CA LEU A 274 -13.93 -0.71 -34.18
C LEU A 274 -13.24 -2.08 -34.22
N THR A 275 -12.02 -2.14 -34.75
CA THR A 275 -11.26 -3.39 -34.90
C THR A 275 -10.22 -3.62 -33.79
N GLY A 276 -9.95 -2.61 -32.96
CA GLY A 276 -8.86 -2.62 -31.99
C GLY A 276 -7.45 -2.54 -32.60
N ASN A 277 -7.33 -2.43 -33.93
CA ASN A 277 -6.04 -2.45 -34.62
C ASN A 277 -5.57 -1.05 -35.02
N LYS A 278 -4.58 -0.53 -34.28
CA LYS A 278 -4.01 0.82 -34.51
C LYS A 278 -3.25 0.97 -35.84
N HIS A 279 -2.93 -0.12 -36.54
CA HIS A 279 -2.24 -0.07 -37.83
C HIS A 279 -3.05 0.71 -38.90
N TRP A 280 -4.39 0.73 -38.78
CA TRP A 280 -5.27 1.46 -39.68
C TRP A 280 -5.01 2.96 -39.71
N ILE A 281 -4.59 3.55 -38.59
CA ILE A 281 -4.26 4.98 -38.50
C ILE A 281 -3.04 5.30 -39.36
N THR A 282 -2.03 4.42 -39.36
CA THR A 282 -0.82 4.57 -40.17
C THR A 282 -1.13 4.45 -41.66
N VAL A 283 -1.99 3.51 -42.05
CA VAL A 283 -2.45 3.38 -43.44
C VAL A 283 -3.16 4.64 -43.90
N GLY A 284 -4.08 5.19 -43.10
CA GLY A 284 -4.78 6.44 -43.43
C GLY A 284 -3.85 7.63 -43.63
N LYS A 285 -2.82 7.77 -42.78
CA LYS A 285 -1.80 8.83 -42.90
C LYS A 285 -0.93 8.66 -44.13
N ASN A 286 -0.53 7.44 -44.47
CA ASN A 286 0.27 7.17 -45.66
C ASN A 286 -0.51 7.47 -46.95
N VAL A 287 -1.80 7.13 -46.99
CA VAL A 287 -2.68 7.46 -48.10
C VAL A 287 -2.85 8.98 -48.24
N ASP A 288 -3.06 9.71 -47.14
CA ASP A 288 -3.15 11.18 -47.17
C ASP A 288 -1.85 11.83 -47.68
N HIS A 289 -0.70 11.31 -47.25
CA HIS A 289 0.61 11.80 -47.67
C HIS A 289 0.86 11.55 -49.17
N LEU A 290 0.56 10.34 -49.67
CA LEU A 290 0.67 10.01 -51.09
C LEU A 290 -0.30 10.84 -51.95
N THR A 291 -1.52 11.09 -51.46
CA THR A 291 -2.50 11.92 -52.17
C THR A 291 -2.04 13.38 -52.24
N THR A 292 -1.40 13.87 -51.18
CA THR A 292 -0.80 15.22 -51.12
C THR A 292 0.37 15.35 -52.10
N ILE A 293 1.28 14.38 -52.12
CA ILE A 293 2.42 14.35 -53.05
C ILE A 293 1.92 14.24 -54.49
N GLY A 294 0.98 13.34 -54.78
CA GLY A 294 0.38 13.17 -56.10
C GLY A 294 -0.34 14.44 -56.59
N SER A 295 -1.06 15.14 -55.70
CA SER A 295 -1.73 16.41 -56.02
C SER A 295 -0.72 17.54 -56.28
N ALA A 296 0.39 17.59 -55.55
CA ALA A 296 1.45 18.57 -55.77
C ALA A 296 2.18 18.34 -57.10
N ILE A 297 2.45 17.08 -57.45
CA ILE A 297 3.02 16.68 -58.73
C ILE A 297 2.06 17.03 -59.88
N TYR A 298 0.77 16.76 -59.74
CA TYR A 298 -0.21 17.03 -60.80
C TYR A 298 -0.53 18.52 -60.99
N ALA A 299 -0.66 19.29 -59.90
CA ALA A 299 -0.86 20.74 -59.96
C ALA A 299 0.30 21.43 -60.70
N SER A 300 1.53 20.93 -60.58
CA SER A 300 2.69 21.42 -61.33
C SER A 300 2.65 21.13 -62.84
N GLN A 301 1.86 20.14 -63.28
CA GLN A 301 1.74 19.76 -64.69
C GLN A 301 0.57 20.46 -65.40
N GLU A 302 -0.56 20.67 -64.75
CA GLU A 302 -1.74 21.28 -65.41
C GLU A 302 -1.73 22.82 -65.36
N HIS A 303 -1.27 23.43 -64.27
CA HIS A 303 -1.23 24.88 -64.09
C HIS A 303 0.15 25.23 -63.56
N GLY A 304 1.11 25.47 -64.45
CA GLY A 304 2.48 25.85 -64.09
C GLY A 304 2.48 26.77 -62.87
N PHE A 305 3.14 26.32 -61.80
CA PHE A 305 3.06 26.93 -60.47
C PHE A 305 3.21 28.45 -60.59
N ALA A 306 2.16 29.21 -60.26
CA ALA A 306 2.28 30.62 -59.94
C ALA A 306 2.98 30.72 -58.57
N GLY A 307 4.26 30.37 -58.56
CA GLY A 307 5.14 30.55 -57.42
C GLY A 307 5.45 32.03 -57.31
N THR A 308 5.10 32.59 -56.16
CA THR A 308 5.71 33.82 -55.66
C THR A 308 7.23 33.76 -55.83
N ASP A 309 7.76 34.79 -56.49
CA ASP A 309 9.13 35.09 -56.91
C ASP A 309 10.28 34.14 -56.51
N ASN A 310 10.99 33.70 -57.56
CA ASN A 310 12.40 33.26 -57.60
C ASN A 310 12.80 31.83 -57.20
N LYS A 311 11.98 30.80 -57.46
CA LYS A 311 12.52 29.41 -57.58
C LYS A 311 12.05 28.73 -58.87
N PRO A 312 12.95 28.05 -59.62
CA PRO A 312 12.55 27.29 -60.81
C PRO A 312 11.63 26.13 -60.41
N PRO A 313 10.66 25.74 -61.27
CA PRO A 313 9.79 24.60 -61.01
C PRO A 313 10.63 23.33 -60.83
N MET A 314 10.41 22.63 -59.72
CA MET A 314 11.05 21.33 -59.48
C MET A 314 10.47 20.29 -60.43
N THR A 315 11.27 19.83 -61.40
CA THR A 315 10.96 18.65 -62.18
C THR A 315 11.05 17.43 -61.24
N PRO A 316 9.98 16.61 -61.10
CA PRO A 316 10.06 15.41 -60.28
C PRO A 316 11.16 14.48 -60.82
N THR A 317 12.04 14.01 -59.94
CA THR A 317 13.11 13.07 -60.29
C THR A 317 12.53 11.68 -60.52
N ILE A 318 13.21 10.85 -61.32
CA ILE A 318 12.83 9.44 -61.53
C ILE A 318 12.71 8.68 -60.20
N GLU A 319 13.55 9.01 -59.22
CA GLU A 319 13.49 8.44 -57.87
C GLU A 319 12.21 8.83 -57.12
N SER A 320 11.74 10.07 -57.24
CA SER A 320 10.46 10.50 -56.64
C SER A 320 9.26 9.79 -57.27
N VAL A 321 9.31 9.52 -58.57
CA VAL A 321 8.27 8.78 -59.30
C VAL A 321 8.29 7.30 -58.91
N ASN A 322 9.46 6.67 -58.82
CA ASN A 322 9.60 5.27 -58.42
C ASN A 322 9.19 5.04 -56.96
N SER A 323 9.53 5.97 -56.06
CA SER A 323 9.10 5.90 -54.66
C SER A 323 7.58 6.03 -54.52
N PHE A 324 6.96 6.91 -55.32
CA PHE A 324 5.50 7.05 -55.38
C PHE A 324 4.84 5.77 -55.93
N VAL A 325 5.38 5.18 -57.00
CA VAL A 325 4.87 3.93 -57.59
C VAL A 325 4.94 2.77 -56.58
N ALA A 326 6.08 2.59 -55.91
CA ALA A 326 6.24 1.54 -54.89
C ALA A 326 5.27 1.74 -53.70
N GLY A 327 5.06 2.98 -53.28
CA GLY A 327 4.07 3.34 -52.26
C GLY A 327 2.64 3.01 -52.71
N ALA A 328 2.27 3.35 -53.95
CA ALA A 328 0.96 3.07 -54.52
C ALA A 328 0.71 1.56 -54.69
N GLU A 329 1.70 0.78 -55.13
CA GLU A 329 1.62 -0.68 -55.24
C GLU A 329 1.42 -1.34 -53.87
N THR A 330 2.09 -0.84 -52.83
CA THR A 330 1.94 -1.32 -51.45
C THR A 330 0.52 -1.07 -50.93
N VAL A 331 -0.03 0.13 -51.17
CA VAL A 331 -1.41 0.47 -50.78
C VAL A 331 -2.43 -0.38 -51.55
N LEU A 332 -2.23 -0.60 -52.85
CA LEU A 332 -3.08 -1.49 -53.65
C LEU A 332 -3.08 -2.93 -53.15
N ALA A 333 -1.91 -3.45 -52.76
CA ALA A 333 -1.81 -4.78 -52.18
C ALA A 333 -2.59 -4.89 -50.86
N GLN A 334 -2.51 -3.86 -50.01
CA GLN A 334 -3.28 -3.78 -48.76
C GLN A 334 -4.80 -3.71 -49.00
N ILE A 335 -5.24 -2.93 -50.00
CA ILE A 335 -6.66 -2.84 -50.38
C ILE A 335 -7.18 -4.18 -50.96
N LYS A 336 -6.38 -4.88 -51.77
CA LYS A 336 -6.75 -6.21 -52.28
C LYS A 336 -6.90 -7.23 -51.15
N HIS A 337 -5.98 -7.22 -50.19
CA HIS A 337 -6.06 -8.06 -49.00
C HIS A 337 -7.31 -7.76 -48.16
N LEU A 338 -7.67 -6.47 -48.02
CA LEU A 338 -8.92 -6.06 -47.36
C LEU A 338 -10.18 -6.60 -48.03
N ARG A 339 -10.27 -6.54 -49.36
CA ARG A 339 -11.41 -7.10 -50.11
C ARG A 339 -11.54 -8.60 -49.89
N GLN A 340 -10.43 -9.33 -49.77
CA GLN A 340 -10.46 -10.77 -49.46
C GLN A 340 -11.02 -11.03 -48.05
N LEU A 341 -10.75 -10.15 -47.08
CA LEU A 341 -11.25 -10.28 -45.70
C LEU A 341 -12.72 -9.87 -45.52
N THR A 342 -13.29 -9.11 -46.45
CA THR A 342 -14.66 -8.56 -46.35
C THR A 342 -15.70 -9.28 -47.22
N VAL A 343 -15.30 -10.29 -48.00
CA VAL A 343 -16.20 -11.16 -48.81
C VAL A 343 -16.55 -12.48 -48.07
N LEU A 344 -16.13 -12.61 -46.81
CA LEU A 344 -16.66 -13.58 -45.82
C LEU A 344 -17.68 -12.88 -44.93
#